data_AF-A0A2E6LLE4-F1
#
_entry.id   AF-A0A2E6LLE4-F1
#
_cell.length_a   1.000
_cell.length_b   1.000
_cell.length_c   1.000
_cell.angle_alpha   90.00
_cell.angle_beta   90.00
_cell.angle_gamma   90.00
#
_symmetry.space_group_name_H-M   'P 1'
#
loop_
_entity.id
_entity.type
_entity.pdbx_description
1 polymer ?
#
loop_
_entity_poly.entity_id
_entity_poly.type
_entity_poly.pdbx_seq_one_letter_code
_entity_poly.pdbx_strand_id
1 'polypeptide(L)'
;MDKRILFNQLIPKFGHLALTDLQWHLIRDWAKSQGWSRKTQNNKLSVLRRALNEAVEQELIHHHPMANKIIRRRRSHSDGTGNARTRVDPFGH
;
A
#
# COMPACT_ATOMS: atom_id res chain seq x y z
N MET A 1 20.88 5.20 1.14
CA MET A 1 19.73 5.27 0.23
C MET A 1 20.02 4.44 -1.00
N ASP A 2 19.25 3.39 -1.27
CA ASP A 2 19.40 2.59 -2.49
C ASP A 2 18.91 3.35 -3.73
N LYS A 3 19.80 4.17 -4.30
CA LYS A 3 19.55 5.01 -5.49
C LYS A 3 18.90 4.21 -6.64
N ARG A 4 19.28 2.94 -6.83
CA ARG A 4 18.74 2.05 -7.87
C ARG A 4 17.21 1.90 -7.83
N ILE A 5 16.60 1.81 -6.65
CA ILE A 5 15.15 1.67 -6.54
C ILE A 5 14.45 2.97 -6.98
N LEU A 6 15.06 4.11 -6.64
CA LEU A 6 14.57 5.44 -7.00
C LEU A 6 14.59 5.64 -8.53
N PHE A 7 15.75 5.44 -9.15
CA PHE A 7 15.97 5.73 -10.57
C PHE A 7 15.28 4.74 -11.51
N ASN A 8 15.25 3.44 -11.19
CA ASN A 8 14.70 2.44 -12.11
C ASN A 8 13.20 2.21 -12.01
N GLN A 9 12.56 2.61 -10.90
CA GLN A 9 11.14 2.25 -10.67
C GLN A 9 10.27 3.43 -10.28
N LEU A 10 10.81 4.40 -9.55
CA LEU A 10 10.06 5.52 -9.02
C LEU A 10 10.02 6.70 -10.01
N ILE A 11 11.16 7.12 -10.54
CA ILE A 11 11.23 8.20 -11.55
C ILE A 11 10.42 7.88 -12.81
N PRO A 12 10.48 6.67 -13.41
CA PRO A 12 9.71 6.37 -14.61
C PRO A 12 8.19 6.37 -14.40
N LYS A 13 7.72 6.24 -13.15
CA LYS A 13 6.29 6.12 -12.81
C LYS A 13 5.70 7.36 -12.15
N PHE A 14 6.52 8.18 -11.50
CA PHE A 14 6.06 9.37 -10.79
C PHE A 14 6.86 10.62 -11.17
N GLY A 15 7.94 10.51 -11.94
CA GLY A 15 8.79 11.65 -12.33
C GLY A 15 8.12 12.64 -13.29
N HIS A 16 7.04 12.22 -13.95
CA HIS A 16 6.16 13.07 -14.74
C HIS A 16 5.08 13.78 -13.92
N LEU A 17 4.85 13.38 -12.66
CA LEU A 17 3.90 14.06 -11.77
C LEU A 17 4.63 15.14 -10.97
N ALA A 18 3.97 16.28 -10.79
CA ALA A 18 4.43 17.26 -9.82
C ALA A 18 4.45 16.62 -8.42
N LEU A 19 5.46 16.96 -7.61
CA LEU A 19 5.59 16.40 -6.27
C LEU A 19 4.35 16.68 -5.40
N THR A 20 3.67 17.80 -5.65
CA THR A 20 2.41 18.23 -5.03
C THR A 20 1.20 17.39 -5.43
N ASP A 21 1.19 16.81 -6.63
CA ASP A 21 0.11 15.96 -7.14
C ASP A 21 0.27 14.50 -6.69
N LEU A 22 1.40 14.14 -6.09
CA LEU A 22 1.66 12.78 -5.64
C LEU A 22 0.79 12.41 -4.43
N GLN A 23 -0.37 11.82 -4.70
CA GLN A 23 -1.31 11.39 -3.68
C GLN A 23 -1.11 9.93 -3.24
N TRP A 24 -1.54 9.62 -2.02
CA TRP A 24 -1.42 8.28 -1.43
C TRP A 24 -2.09 7.18 -2.26
N HIS A 25 -3.24 7.45 -2.87
CA HIS A 25 -3.97 6.43 -3.63
C HIS A 25 -3.16 5.95 -4.84
N LEU A 26 -2.48 6.86 -5.55
CA LEU A 26 -1.60 6.53 -6.68
C LEU A 26 -0.47 5.59 -6.24
N ILE A 27 0.21 5.92 -5.14
CA ILE A 27 1.30 5.11 -4.58
C ILE A 27 0.78 3.73 -4.16
N ARG A 28 -0.38 3.70 -3.50
CA ARG A 28 -1.02 2.46 -3.02
C ARG A 28 -1.40 1.55 -4.18
N ASP A 29 -2.05 2.08 -5.20
CA ASP A 29 -2.56 1.30 -6.32
C ASP A 29 -1.42 0.81 -7.21
N TRP A 30 -0.41 1.64 -7.44
CA TRP A 30 0.83 1.22 -8.07
C TRP A 30 1.49 0.08 -7.29
N ALA A 31 1.73 0.25 -5.99
CA ALA A 31 2.39 -0.78 -5.18
C ALA A 31 1.60 -2.09 -5.08
N LYS A 32 0.27 -2.04 -5.21
CA LYS A 32 -0.58 -3.25 -5.30
C LYS A 32 -0.51 -3.92 -6.67
N SER A 33 -0.40 -3.14 -7.75
CA SER A 33 -0.30 -3.65 -9.13
C SER A 33 0.97 -4.47 -9.39
N GLN A 34 2.04 -4.26 -8.62
CA GLN A 34 3.35 -4.87 -8.88
C GLN A 34 3.51 -6.33 -8.41
N GLY A 35 2.56 -6.89 -7.65
CA GLY A 35 2.62 -8.29 -7.18
C GLY A 35 3.78 -8.60 -6.22
N TRP A 36 4.41 -7.60 -5.61
CA TRP A 36 5.55 -7.79 -4.72
C TRP A 36 5.21 -8.51 -3.41
N SER A 37 6.17 -9.27 -2.89
CA SER A 37 6.14 -9.72 -1.49
C SER A 37 6.10 -8.52 -0.54
N ARG A 38 5.47 -8.70 0.64
CA ARG A 38 5.42 -7.69 1.70
C ARG A 38 6.79 -7.12 2.05
N LYS A 39 7.82 -7.97 2.13
CA LYS A 39 9.19 -7.53 2.45
C LYS A 39 9.71 -6.57 1.38
N THR A 40 9.57 -6.94 0.11
CA THR A 40 9.96 -6.12 -1.05
C THR A 40 9.19 -4.81 -1.11
N GLN A 41 7.88 -4.87 -0.90
CA GLN A 41 7.02 -3.69 -0.85
C GLN A 41 7.44 -2.73 0.27
N ASN A 42 7.68 -3.24 1.49
CA ASN A 42 8.15 -2.41 2.60
C ASN A 42 9.51 -1.78 2.32
N ASN A 43 10.48 -2.54 1.80
CA ASN A 43 11.80 -2.01 1.47
C ASN A 43 11.69 -0.85 0.46
N LYS A 44 10.90 -1.01 -0.60
CA LYS A 44 10.72 0.02 -1.63
C LYS A 44 9.97 1.25 -1.11
N LEU A 45 8.87 1.03 -0.37
CA LEU A 45 8.08 2.13 0.19
C LEU A 45 8.80 2.87 1.32
N SER A 46 9.72 2.23 2.03
CA SER A 46 10.55 2.89 3.04
C SER A 46 11.47 3.94 2.41
N VAL A 47 12.08 3.61 1.26
CA VAL A 47 12.89 4.57 0.49
C VAL A 47 12.04 5.76 0.05
N LEU A 48 10.84 5.50 -0.48
CA LEU A 48 9.92 6.57 -0.90
C LEU A 48 9.48 7.47 0.27
N ARG A 49 9.15 6.87 1.43
CA ARG A 49 8.80 7.65 2.63
C ARG A 49 9.92 8.60 3.02
N ARG A 50 11.17 8.11 3.03
CA ARG A 50 12.30 8.94 3.43
C ARG A 50 12.54 10.10 2.45
N ALA A 51 12.44 9.83 1.15
CA ALA A 51 12.53 10.89 0.12
C ALA A 51 11.42 11.95 0.26
N LEU A 52 10.19 11.53 0.57
CA LEU A 52 9.08 12.46 0.80
C LEU A 52 9.21 13.22 2.13
N ASN A 53 9.85 12.63 3.14
CA ASN A 53 10.18 13.33 4.37
C ASN A 53 11.18 14.45 4.10
N GLU A 54 12.26 14.14 3.38
CA GLU A 54 13.25 15.14 2.95
C GLU A 54 12.59 16.26 2.12
N ALA A 55 11.63 15.92 1.25
CA ALA A 55 10.89 16.93 0.49
C ALA A 55 10.00 17.84 1.34
N VAL A 56 9.43 17.33 2.45
CA VAL A 56 8.72 18.17 3.43
C VAL A 56 9.72 19.04 4.20
N GLU A 57 10.85 18.48 4.63
CA GLU A 57 11.90 19.23 5.34
C GLU A 57 12.51 20.36 4.49
N GLN A 58 12.55 20.17 3.17
CA GLN A 58 12.98 21.16 2.19
C GLN A 58 11.85 22.07 1.69
N GLU A 59 10.67 22.01 2.30
CA GLU A 59 9.49 22.83 1.95
C GLU A 59 9.01 22.68 0.49
N LEU A 60 9.42 21.62 -0.21
CA LEU A 60 8.99 21.32 -1.59
C LEU A 60 7.53 20.87 -1.63
N ILE A 61 7.05 20.26 -0.54
CA ILE A 61 5.66 19.86 -0.32
C ILE A 61 5.24 20.17 1.11
N HIS A 62 3.99 20.60 1.28
CA HIS A 62 3.47 20.99 2.61
C HIS A 62 3.05 19.78 3.46
N HIS A 63 2.73 18.64 2.83
CA HIS A 63 2.18 17.48 3.53
C HIS A 63 2.75 16.18 2.98
N HIS A 64 3.20 15.30 3.85
CA HIS A 64 3.74 14.00 3.46
C HIS A 64 2.60 13.04 3.05
N PRO A 65 2.50 12.64 1.76
CA PRO A 65 1.36 11.85 1.28
C PRO A 65 1.31 10.41 1.83
N MET A 66 2.40 9.90 2.40
CA MET A 66 2.45 8.57 3.01
C MET A 66 2.45 8.61 4.55
N ALA A 67 2.26 9.79 5.16
CA ALA A 67 2.26 9.94 6.61
C ALA A 67 1.24 9.00 7.27
N ASN A 68 1.73 8.17 8.19
CA ASN A 68 0.93 7.20 8.93
C ASN A 68 0.12 6.22 8.04
N LYS A 69 0.49 6.06 6.77
CA LYS A 69 -0.20 5.15 5.83
C LYS A 69 0.55 3.83 5.69
N ILE A 70 -0.21 2.74 5.75
CA ILE A 70 0.26 1.38 5.49
C ILE A 70 -0.61 0.70 4.44
N ILE A 71 0.00 -0.14 3.61
CA ILE A 71 -0.74 -0.97 2.65
C ILE A 71 -1.25 -2.19 3.40
N ARG A 72 -2.54 -2.17 3.72
CA ARG A 72 -3.22 -3.31 4.33
C ARG A 72 -3.51 -4.35 3.25
N ARG A 73 -3.29 -5.62 3.57
CA ARG A 73 -3.74 -6.73 2.73
C ARG A 73 -5.27 -6.68 2.73
N ARG A 74 -5.90 -6.85 1.57
CA ARG A 74 -7.34 -7.11 1.53
C ARG A 74 -7.54 -8.40 2.32
N ARG A 75 -8.23 -8.32 3.46
CA ARG A 75 -8.78 -9.54 4.06
C ARG A 75 -9.76 -10.04 3.01
N SER A 76 -9.48 -11.20 2.43
CA SER A 76 -10.55 -11.93 1.75
C SER A 76 -11.60 -12.12 2.84
N HIS A 77 -12.71 -11.40 2.74
CA HIS A 77 -13.94 -11.90 3.32
C HIS A 77 -14.14 -13.22 2.59
N SER A 78 -13.70 -14.32 3.20
CA SER A 78 -14.34 -15.59 2.97
C SER A 78 -15.77 -15.35 3.42
N ASP A 79 -16.60 -14.97 2.46
CA ASP A 79 -18.04 -15.08 2.57
C ASP A 79 -18.29 -16.53 2.98
N GLY A 80 -18.64 -16.72 4.25
CA GLY A 80 -18.97 -18.02 4.78
C GLY A 80 -20.33 -18.41 4.22
N THR A 81 -20.37 -18.84 2.96
CA THR A 81 -21.49 -19.59 2.41
C THR A 81 -21.45 -21.00 2.99
N GLY A 82 -21.77 -21.12 4.28
CA GLY A 82 -21.99 -22.38 4.98
C GLY A 82 -23.48 -22.63 5.14
N ASN A 83 -24.14 -23.11 4.09
CA ASN A 83 -25.46 -23.71 4.23
C ASN A 83 -25.30 -25.04 4.98
N ALA A 84 -25.65 -25.06 6.26
CA ALA A 84 -26.01 -26.28 6.96
C ALA A 84 -27.23 -25.96 7.81
N ARG A 85 -28.40 -26.33 7.29
CA ARG A 85 -29.66 -26.42 8.01
C ARG A 85 -29.41 -27.13 9.35
N THR A 86 -29.39 -26.39 10.44
CA THR A 86 -29.48 -26.95 11.79
C THR A 86 -30.87 -27.57 11.93
N ARG A 87 -30.99 -28.85 11.54
CA ARG A 87 -32.02 -29.72 12.11
C ARG A 87 -31.57 -30.04 13.53
N VAL A 88 -31.87 -29.12 14.44
CA VAL A 88 -31.82 -29.40 15.88
C VAL A 88 -32.99 -30.33 16.16
N ASP A 89 -32.71 -31.57 16.51
CA ASP A 89 -33.71 -32.51 17.00
C ASP A 89 -33.68 -32.43 18.54
N PRO A 90 -34.69 -31.81 19.20
CA PRO A 90 -34.62 -31.55 20.63
C PRO A 90 -34.95 -32.75 21.53
N PHE A 91 -35.29 -33.92 20.96
CA PHE A 91 -35.64 -35.12 21.74
C PHE A 91 -35.26 -36.42 20.99
N GLY A 92 -33.96 -36.70 20.85
CA GLY A 92 -33.50 -38.03 20.46
C GLY A 92 -33.61 -39.01 21.64
N HIS A 93 -34.36 -40.09 21.45
CA HIS A 93 -34.61 -41.18 22.40
C HIS A 93 -33.35 -42.00 22.70
#